data_AF-A0A6A8MI63-F1
#
_entry.id   AF-A0A6A8MI63-F1
#
_cell.length_a   1.000
_cell.length_b   1.000
_cell.length_c   1.000
_cell.angle_alpha   90.00
_cell.angle_beta   90.00
_cell.angle_gamma   90.00
#
_symmetry.space_group_name_H-M   'P 1'
#
loop_
_entity.id
_entity.type
_entity.pdbx_description
1 polymer ?
#
loop_
_entity_poly.entity_id
_entity_poly.type
_entity_poly.pdbx_seq_one_letter_code
_entity_poly.pdbx_strand_id
1 'polypeptide(L)' 'DDKGKLKLKGVSPKMLKKMKQEFVNCPVLKKEIQFVQCFICPNFQSRVMGKVLCKGDSLK' A
#
# COMPACT_ATOMS: atom_id res chain seq x y z
N ASP A 1 -11.12 21.09 1.33
CA ASP A 1 -11.14 19.65 1.03
C ASP A 1 -9.93 18.90 1.54
N ASP A 2 -10.11 18.20 2.66
CA ASP A 2 -9.12 17.31 3.30
C ASP A 2 -9.14 15.91 2.66
N LYS A 3 -9.13 15.82 1.31
CA LYS A 3 -8.97 14.56 0.58
C LYS A 3 -7.56 14.49 0.02
N GLY A 4 -6.66 13.81 0.74
CA GLY A 4 -5.46 13.26 0.09
C GLY A 4 -4.12 13.38 0.83
N LYS A 5 -4.08 13.88 2.07
CA LYS A 5 -2.83 13.87 2.83
C LYS A 5 -2.66 12.53 3.55
N LEU A 6 -2.23 11.50 2.81
CA LEU A 6 -1.62 10.30 3.39
C LEU A 6 -0.44 10.77 4.27
N LYS A 7 -0.63 10.86 5.60
CA LYS A 7 0.43 11.23 6.54
C LYS A 7 1.41 10.07 6.70
N LEU A 8 2.24 9.87 5.69
CA LEU A 8 3.34 8.90 5.70
C LEU A 8 4.48 9.48 6.53
N LYS A 9 4.54 9.14 7.82
CA LYS A 9 5.69 9.47 8.67
C LYS A 9 6.89 8.62 8.22
N GLY A 10 8.00 9.26 7.86
CA GLY A 10 9.28 8.59 7.56
C GLY A 10 9.52 8.17 6.11
N VAL A 11 8.68 8.57 5.15
CA VAL A 11 8.88 8.25 3.72
C VAL A 11 9.33 9.48 2.95
N SER A 12 10.50 9.42 2.29
CA SER A 12 10.98 10.53 1.48
C SER A 12 10.11 10.76 0.22
N PRO A 13 9.98 12.00 -0.29
CA PRO A 13 9.17 12.32 -1.47
C PRO A 13 9.53 11.50 -2.71
N LYS A 14 10.84 11.21 -2.89
CA LYS A 14 11.37 10.37 -3.97
C LYS A 14 10.85 8.93 -3.89
N MET A 15 10.75 8.38 -2.68
CA MET A 15 10.24 7.03 -2.45
C MET A 15 8.72 7.00 -2.63
N LEU A 16 8.01 8.03 -2.15
CA LEU A 16 6.58 8.17 -2.38
C LEU A 16 6.21 8.18 -3.86
N LYS A 17 6.99 8.88 -4.71
CA LYS A 17 6.80 8.89 -6.16
C LYS A 17 6.90 7.48 -6.75
N LYS A 18 7.90 6.69 -6.33
CA LYS A 18 8.06 5.30 -6.76
C LYS A 18 6.90 4.41 -6.29
N MET A 19 6.47 4.55 -5.03
CA MET A 19 5.37 3.76 -4.45
C MET A 19 4.01 4.04 -5.11
N LYS A 20 3.81 5.25 -5.65
CA LYS A 20 2.59 5.61 -6.41
C LYS A 20 2.57 5.00 -7.81
N GLN A 21 3.73 4.73 -8.39
CA GLN A 21 3.87 4.12 -9.71
C GLN A 21 3.81 2.59 -9.65
N GLU A 22 4.07 2.01 -8.48
CA GLU A 22 3.98 0.57 -8.26
C GLU A 22 2.53 0.19 -7.92
N PHE A 23 2.03 -0.84 -8.58
CA PHE A 23 0.70 -1.41 -8.37
C PHE A 23 0.82 -2.84 -7.86
N VAL A 24 -0.13 -3.23 -7.01
CA VAL A 24 -0.16 -4.56 -6.39
C VAL A 24 -1.57 -5.12 -6.39
N ASN A 25 -1.67 -6.42 -6.62
CA ASN A 25 -2.95 -7.13 -6.53
C ASN A 25 -3.30 -7.36 -5.06
N CYS A 26 -4.35 -6.71 -4.59
CA CYS A 26 -4.82 -6.88 -3.22
C CYS A 26 -5.70 -8.14 -3.14
N PRO A 27 -5.32 -9.18 -2.38
CA PRO A 27 -6.13 -10.40 -2.26
C PRO A 27 -7.46 -10.15 -1.53
N VAL A 28 -7.51 -9.15 -0.65
CA VAL A 28 -8.72 -8.78 0.09
C VAL A 28 -9.73 -8.08 -0.81
N LEU A 29 -9.28 -7.06 -1.56
CA LEU A 29 -10.16 -6.28 -2.44
C LEU A 29 -10.34 -6.90 -3.83
N LYS A 30 -9.62 -7.99 -4.14
CA LYS A 30 -9.60 -8.68 -5.45
C LYS A 30 -9.44 -7.73 -6.64
N LYS A 31 -8.66 -6.67 -6.46
CA LYS A 31 -8.37 -5.66 -7.47
C LYS A 31 -6.94 -5.16 -7.35
N GLU A 32 -6.45 -4.60 -8.44
CA GLU A 32 -5.18 -3.89 -8.46
C GLU A 32 -5.32 -2.54 -7.75
N ILE A 33 -4.46 -2.29 -6.76
CA ILE A 33 -4.38 -1.02 -6.03
C ILE A 33 -2.95 -0.49 -6.06
N GLN A 34 -2.77 0.81 -5.84
CA GLN A 34 -1.45 1.39 -5.72
C GLN A 34 -0.73 0.84 -4.48
N PHE A 35 0.57 0.56 -4.60
CA PHE A 35 1.37 0.03 -3.50
C PHE A 35 1.36 0.95 -2.29
N VAL A 36 1.35 2.27 -2.49
CA VAL A 36 1.23 3.24 -1.39
C VAL A 36 -0.02 3.03 -0.54
N GLN A 37 -1.15 2.62 -1.15
CA GLN A 37 -2.39 2.32 -0.44
C GLN A 37 -2.27 1.00 0.33
N CYS A 38 -1.60 0.00 -0.26
CA CYS A 38 -1.32 -1.25 0.42
C CYS A 38 -0.37 -1.06 1.61
N PHE A 39 0.68 -0.25 1.48
CA PHE A 39 1.69 -0.01 2.51
C PHE A 39 1.14 0.51 3.84
N ILE A 40 0.07 1.31 3.80
CA ILE A 40 -0.60 1.84 4.99
C ILE A 40 -1.75 0.94 5.50
N CYS A 41 -2.02 -0.16 4.81
CA CYS A 41 -3.10 -1.07 5.16
C CYS A 41 -2.70 -1.88 6.42
N PRO A 42 -3.61 -2.10 7.39
CA PRO A 42 -3.32 -2.97 8.54
C PRO A 42 -2.99 -4.42 8.13
N ASN A 43 -3.46 -4.83 6.95
CA ASN A 43 -3.17 -6.13 6.36
C ASN A 43 -1.79 -6.23 5.70
N PHE A 44 -1.06 -5.12 5.53
CA PHE A 44 0.30 -5.18 5.00
C PHE A 44 1.24 -5.77 6.05
N GLN A 45 1.93 -6.85 5.67
CA GLN A 45 2.91 -7.49 6.54
C GLN A 45 4.33 -7.16 6.08
N SER A 46 4.65 -7.49 4.83
CA SER A 46 5.97 -7.22 4.25
C SER A 46 5.93 -7.38 2.73
N ARG A 47 7.04 -7.02 2.08
CA ARG A 47 7.28 -7.31 0.67
C ARG A 47 8.54 -8.17 0.56
N VAL A 48 8.43 -9.34 -0.05
CA VAL A 48 9.56 -10.27 -0.26
C VAL A 48 9.67 -10.55 -1.75
N MET A 49 10.84 -10.31 -2.34
CA MET A 49 11.13 -10.61 -3.76
C MET A 49 10.05 -10.12 -4.75
N GLY A 50 9.59 -8.87 -4.56
CA GLY A 50 8.61 -8.27 -5.47
C GLY A 50 7.14 -8.64 -5.19
N LYS A 51 6.86 -9.63 -4.33
CA LYS A 51 5.49 -9.99 -3.92
C LYS A 51 5.14 -9.35 -2.57
N VAL A 52 3.94 -8.80 -2.48
CA VAL A 52 3.40 -8.28 -1.21
C VAL A 52 2.75 -9.40 -0.43
N LEU A 53 3.17 -9.57 0.81
CA LEU A 53 2.53 -10.45 1.79
C LEU A 53 1.43 -9.67 2.49
N CYS A 54 0.21 -10.16 2.33
CA CYS A 54 -1.00 -9.61 2.91
C CYS A 54 -1.54 -10.60 3.94
N LYS A 55 -1.83 -10.12 5.15
CA LYS A 55 -2.40 -10.96 6.24
C LYS A 55 -3.76 -11.53 5.87
N GLY A 56 -4.51 -10.82 5.02
CA GLY A 56 -5.80 -11.28 4.52
C GLY A 56 -6.96 -11.10 5.50
N ASP A 57 -6.77 -10.36 6.60
CA ASP A 57 -7.87 -10.09 7.53
C ASP A 57 -8.94 -9.22 6.85
N SER A 58 -10.20 -9.49 7.19
CA SER A 58 -11.33 -8.71 6.66
C SER A 58 -11.20 -7.25 7.10
N LEU A 59 -11.19 -6.35 6.12
CA LEU A 59 -11.33 -4.90 6.36
C LEU A 59 -12.75 -4.67 6.90
N LYS A 60 -12.89 -4.54 8.22
CA LYS A 60 -14.15 -4.12 8.87
C LYS A 60 -14.49 -2.68 8.50
#